data_AF-R5VIG1-F1
#
_entry.id   AF-R5VIG1-F1
#
_cell.length_a   1.000
_cell.length_b   1.000
_cell.length_c   1.000
_cell.angle_alpha   90.00
_cell.angle_beta   90.00
_cell.angle_gamma   90.00
#
_symmetry.space_group_name_H-M   'P 1'
#
loop_
_entity.id
_entity.type
_entity.pdbx_description
1 polymer ?
#
loop_
_entity_poly.entity_id
_entity_poly.type
_entity_poly.pdbx_seq_one_letter_code
_entity_poly.pdbx_strand_id
1 'polypeptide(L)'
;MKWKTISLTDKEGLELFCGPFNELPIQEDFILKKSMELFHEPEPCIIYRTQITRKFYLELLEKFPGKPKSGMILSLSDCPELTSHIDLSAAGGSIRIL
;
A
#
# COMPACT_ATOMS: atom_id res chain seq x y z
N MET A 1 13.82 -7.17 9.14
CA MET A 1 12.99 -6.08 9.72
C MET A 1 11.61 -6.67 9.98
N LYS A 2 11.04 -6.53 11.19
CA LYS A 2 9.66 -6.99 11.44
C LYS A 2 8.71 -5.84 11.10
N TRP A 3 7.96 -5.99 10.01
CA TRP A 3 6.94 -5.02 9.63
C TRP A 3 5.83 -4.96 10.68
N LYS A 4 5.32 -3.75 10.91
CA LYS A 4 4.28 -3.51 11.91
C LYS A 4 2.92 -3.55 11.24
N THR A 5 1.94 -4.05 11.98
CA THR A 5 0.54 -4.03 11.58
C THR A 5 0.00 -2.61 11.68
N ILE A 6 -0.64 -2.17 10.60
CA ILE A 6 -1.34 -0.89 10.50
C ILE A 6 -2.80 -1.15 10.14
N SER A 7 -3.66 -0.20 10.49
CA SER A 7 -5.05 -0.14 10.03
C SER A 7 -5.23 1.08 9.13
N LEU A 8 -5.76 0.89 7.93
CA LEU A 8 -6.20 1.99 7.06
C LEU A 8 -7.69 2.18 7.23
N THR A 9 -8.14 3.41 7.36
CA THR A 9 -9.57 3.76 7.39
C THR A 9 -9.92 4.76 6.30
N ASP A 10 -11.19 4.76 5.89
CA ASP A 10 -11.74 5.86 5.10
C ASP A 10 -11.93 7.13 5.96
N LYS A 11 -12.58 8.14 5.37
CA LYS A 11 -12.94 9.41 6.02
C LYS A 11 -14.05 9.25 7.07
N GLU A 12 -14.82 8.17 7.02
CA GLU A 12 -15.93 7.85 7.92
C GLU A 12 -15.48 6.95 9.08
N GLY A 13 -14.22 6.50 9.06
CA GLY A 13 -13.62 5.62 10.06
C GLY A 13 -13.81 4.13 9.78
N LEU A 14 -14.34 3.77 8.61
CA LEU A 14 -14.48 2.37 8.19
C LEU A 14 -13.09 1.80 7.90
N GLU A 15 -12.74 0.68 8.53
CA GLU A 15 -11.47 -0.02 8.28
C GLU A 15 -11.49 -0.66 6.88
N LEU A 16 -10.57 -0.22 6.03
CA LEU A 16 -10.38 -0.70 4.67
C LEU A 16 -9.24 -1.71 4.56
N PHE A 17 -8.33 -1.74 5.53
CA PHE A 17 -7.22 -2.70 5.56
C PHE A 17 -6.69 -2.84 6.98
N CYS A 18 -6.37 -4.06 7.39
CA CYS A 18 -5.65 -4.34 8.64
C CYS A 18 -4.59 -5.41 8.39
N GLY A 19 -3.31 -5.03 8.48
CA GLY A 19 -2.24 -5.95 8.11
C GLY A 19 -0.84 -5.33 8.19
N PRO A 20 0.20 -6.12 7.90
CA PRO A 20 1.57 -5.62 7.81
C PRO A 20 1.68 -4.48 6.79
N PHE A 21 2.46 -3.46 7.12
CA PHE A 21 2.68 -2.31 6.24
C PHE A 21 3.13 -2.66 4.81
N ASN A 22 3.98 -3.69 4.68
CA ASN A 22 4.52 -4.16 3.40
C ASN A 22 3.56 -5.09 2.63
N GLU A 23 2.32 -5.21 3.09
CA GLU A 23 1.24 -5.97 2.47
C GLU A 23 0.07 -5.06 2.08
N LEU A 24 0.29 -3.74 2.11
CA LEU A 24 -0.66 -2.77 1.57
C LEU A 24 -0.96 -3.13 0.11
N PRO A 25 -2.24 -3.30 -0.27
CA PRO A 25 -2.58 -3.78 -1.60
C PRO A 25 -2.32 -2.67 -2.62
N ILE A 26 -1.19 -2.72 -3.33
CA ILE A 26 -0.87 -1.77 -4.41
C ILE A 26 -1.60 -2.22 -5.69
N GLN A 27 -2.16 -1.28 -6.44
CA GLN A 27 -2.74 -1.54 -7.76
C GLN A 27 -1.69 -2.17 -8.70
N GLU A 28 -2.04 -3.32 -9.28
CA GLU A 28 -1.16 -4.04 -10.21
C GLU A 28 -0.81 -3.17 -11.44
N ASP A 29 -1.79 -2.41 -11.97
CA ASP A 29 -1.59 -1.51 -13.11
C ASP A 29 -0.53 -0.44 -12.83
N PHE A 30 -0.47 0.07 -11.58
CA PHE A 30 0.57 1.00 -11.18
C PHE A 30 1.95 0.35 -11.19
N ILE A 31 2.07 -0.86 -10.62
CA ILE A 31 3.33 -1.63 -10.58
C ILE A 31 3.80 -1.93 -12.00
N LEU A 32 2.89 -2.41 -12.87
CA LEU A 32 3.17 -2.73 -14.26
C LEU A 32 3.69 -1.51 -15.02
N LYS A 33 2.91 -0.42 -15.00
CA LYS A 33 3.26 0.82 -15.71
C LYS A 33 4.63 1.35 -15.26
N LYS A 34 4.87 1.43 -13.95
CA LYS A 34 6.16 1.90 -13.41
C LYS A 34 7.32 0.98 -13.76
N SER A 35 7.07 -0.32 -13.83
CA SER A 35 8.09 -1.29 -14.24
C SER A 35 8.44 -1.13 -15.72
N MET A 36 7.45 -0.97 -16.60
CA MET A 36 7.67 -0.71 -18.03
C MET A 36 8.43 0.61 -18.25
N GLU A 37 8.04 1.67 -17.53
CA GLU A 37 8.70 2.99 -17.59
C GLU A 37 10.18 2.93 -17.18
N LEU A 38 10.51 2.17 -16.13
CA LEU A 38 11.86 2.15 -15.56
C LEU A 38 12.81 1.18 -16.27
N PHE A 39 12.30 0.02 -16.68
CA PHE A 39 13.11 -1.06 -17.24
C PHE A 39 13.01 -1.15 -18.76
N HIS A 40 12.12 -0.37 -19.39
CA HIS A 40 11.84 -0.38 -20.83
C HIS A 40 11.43 -1.77 -21.37
N GLU A 41 10.85 -2.60 -20.50
CA GLU A 41 10.38 -3.94 -20.84
C GLU A 41 8.85 -3.94 -20.95
N PRO A 42 8.27 -4.38 -22.09
CA PRO A 42 6.82 -4.36 -22.30
C PRO A 42 6.08 -5.35 -21.39
N GLU A 43 6.74 -6.45 -21.02
CA GLU A 43 6.22 -7.45 -20.07
C GLU A 43 7.21 -7.59 -18.90
N PRO A 44 7.19 -6.67 -17.92
CA PRO A 44 8.14 -6.69 -16.82
C PRO A 44 7.97 -7.96 -16.00
N CYS A 45 9.08 -8.64 -15.75
CA CYS A 45 9.10 -9.87 -14.95
C CYS A 45 8.88 -9.59 -13.46
N ILE A 46 8.68 -10.65 -12.68
CA ILE A 46 8.41 -10.57 -11.24
C ILE A 46 9.51 -9.84 -10.45
N ILE A 47 10.77 -9.89 -10.90
CA ILE A 47 11.89 -9.21 -10.24
C ILE A 47 11.72 -7.69 -10.33
N TYR A 48 11.38 -7.17 -11.52
CA TYR A 48 11.13 -5.76 -11.76
C TYR A 48 9.92 -5.25 -10.98
N ARG A 49 8.81 -5.99 -11.03
CA ARG A 49 7.59 -5.68 -10.27
C ARG A 49 7.89 -5.61 -8.76
N THR A 50 8.59 -6.61 -8.23
CA THR A 50 9.00 -6.65 -6.81
C THR A 50 9.87 -5.45 -6.43
N GLN A 51 10.76 -5.01 -7.32
CA GLN A 51 11.59 -3.83 -7.06
C GLN A 51 10.75 -2.55 -6.98
N ILE A 52 9.80 -2.36 -7.89
CA ILE A 52 8.87 -1.22 -7.87
C ILE A 52 8.02 -1.24 -6.59
N THR A 53 7.42 -2.38 -6.25
CA THR A 53 6.64 -2.57 -5.01
C THR A 53 7.44 -2.18 -3.77
N ARG A 54 8.68 -2.69 -3.65
CA ARG A 54 9.55 -2.36 -2.51
C ARG A 54 9.90 -0.88 -2.44
N LYS A 55 10.22 -0.27 -3.59
CA LYS A 55 10.54 1.15 -3.68
C LYS A 55 9.34 1.99 -3.24
N PHE A 56 8.14 1.64 -3.70
CA PHE A 56 6.90 2.32 -3.31
C PHE A 56 6.68 2.25 -1.79
N TYR A 57 6.83 1.08 -1.17
CA TYR A 57 6.71 0.97 0.29
C TYR A 57 7.73 1.83 1.04
N LEU A 58 8.96 1.95 0.54
CA LEU A 58 9.97 2.80 1.17
C LEU A 58 9.62 4.29 1.04
N GLU A 59 9.26 4.75 -0.16
CA GLU A 59 8.82 6.13 -0.39
C GLU A 59 7.61 6.47 0.48
N LEU A 60 6.69 5.51 0.61
CA LEU A 60 5.53 5.66 1.45
C LEU A 60 5.92 5.74 2.93
N LEU A 61 6.87 4.93 3.38
CA LEU A 61 7.40 4.98 4.74
C LEU A 61 8.02 6.35 5.09
N GLU A 62 8.65 7.01 4.12
CA GLU A 62 9.25 8.35 4.29
C GLU A 62 8.20 9.45 4.43
N LYS A 63 7.02 9.26 3.84
CA LYS A 63 5.91 10.22 3.94
C LYS A 63 5.17 10.12 5.27
N PHE A 64 5.26 9.00 5.97
CA PHE A 64 4.68 8.90 7.30
C PHE A 64 5.43 9.77 8.29
N PRO A 65 4.73 10.49 9.20
CA PRO A 65 5.34 11.33 10.22
C PRO A 65 6.14 10.56 11.29
N GLY A 66 6.39 9.26 11.07
CA GLY A 66 7.22 8.39 11.90
C GLY A 66 7.24 6.96 11.38
N LYS A 67 8.07 6.11 12.01
CA LYS A 67 8.09 4.67 11.71
C LYS A 67 6.73 4.05 12.04
N PRO A 68 6.17 3.18 11.18
CA PRO A 68 4.93 2.47 11.48
C PRO A 68 5.01 1.80 12.85
N LYS A 69 4.03 2.09 13.71
CA LYS A 69 3.87 1.45 15.02
C LYS A 69 2.76 0.41 14.92
N SER A 70 2.85 -0.62 15.77
CA SER A 70 1.79 -1.63 15.83
C SER A 70 0.49 -0.97 16.28
N GLY A 71 -0.60 -1.17 15.55
CA GLY A 71 -1.89 -0.55 15.86
C GLY A 71 -1.98 0.92 15.46
N MET A 72 -1.09 1.39 14.59
CA MET A 72 -1.20 2.72 14.00
C MET A 72 -2.40 2.74 13.05
N ILE A 73 -3.33 3.66 13.31
CA ILE A 73 -4.49 3.92 12.46
C ILE A 73 -4.13 5.10 11.56
N LEU A 74 -4.40 4.94 10.26
CA LEU A 74 -4.16 5.96 9.25
C LEU A 74 -5.45 6.21 8.49
N SER A 75 -5.90 7.45 8.44
CA SER A 75 -6.97 7.80 7.51
C SER A 75 -6.35 8.01 6.13
N LEU A 76 -6.97 7.45 5.10
CA LEU A 76 -6.64 7.75 3.70
C LEU A 76 -6.73 9.24 3.38
N SER A 77 -7.55 9.97 4.12
CA SER A 77 -7.70 11.43 4.01
C SER A 77 -6.40 12.17 4.36
N ASP A 78 -5.57 11.58 5.22
CA ASP A 78 -4.31 12.18 5.69
C ASP A 78 -3.16 11.98 4.70
N CYS A 79 -3.33 11.09 3.73
CA CYS A 79 -2.29 10.66 2.79
C CYS A 79 -2.91 10.39 1.41
N PRO A 80 -3.27 11.43 0.64
CA PRO A 80 -3.94 11.29 -0.66
C PRO A 80 -3.11 10.57 -1.73
N GLU A 81 -1.80 10.40 -1.52
CA GLU A 81 -0.97 9.55 -2.39
C GLU A 81 -1.16 8.04 -2.16
N LEU A 82 -1.67 7.63 -0.98
CA LEU A 82 -2.07 6.24 -0.73
C LEU A 82 -3.29 5.89 -1.58
N THR A 83 -4.25 6.82 -1.70
CA THR A 83 -5.54 6.53 -2.34
C THR A 83 -5.44 6.31 -3.84
N SER A 84 -4.48 6.93 -4.52
CA SER A 84 -4.37 6.85 -5.98
C SER A 84 -3.79 5.54 -6.50
N HIS A 85 -3.08 4.78 -5.65
CA HIS A 85 -2.30 3.61 -6.07
C HIS A 85 -2.54 2.36 -5.22
N ILE A 86 -3.43 2.42 -4.23
CA ILE A 86 -3.81 1.27 -3.41
C ILE A 86 -5.16 0.73 -3.89
N ASP A 87 -5.22 -0.58 -4.09
CA ASP A 87 -6.44 -1.30 -4.41
C ASP A 87 -7.12 -1.81 -3.13
N LEU A 88 -8.03 -0.99 -2.60
CA LEU A 88 -8.81 -1.34 -1.43
C LEU A 88 -10.08 -2.13 -1.76
N SER A 89 -10.35 -2.39 -3.05
CA SER A 89 -11.46 -3.26 -3.46
C SER A 89 -11.16 -4.74 -3.19
N ALA A 90 -9.88 -5.11 -3.15
CA ALA A 90 -9.39 -6.45 -2.87
C ALA A 90 -9.19 -6.74 -1.36
N ALA A 91 -9.30 -5.72 -0.49
CA ALA A 91 -9.17 -5.88 0.96
C ALA A 91 -10.45 -6.46 1.59
N GLY A 92 -10.91 -7.60 1.07
CA GLY A 92 -11.95 -8.45 1.67
C GLY A 92 -11.46 -9.22 2.90
N GLY A 93 -10.60 -8.62 3.72
CA GLY A 93 -10.08 -9.19 4.95
C GLY A 93 -10.97 -8.82 6.13
N SER A 94 -12.14 -9.46 6.23
CA SER A 94 -13.12 -9.31 7.31
C SER A 94 -13.69 -7.89 7.49
N ILE A 95 -14.68 -7.55 6.67
CA ILE A 95 -15.73 -6.62 7.09
C ILE A 95 -16.37 -7.22 8.35
N ARG A 96 -15.94 -6.77 9.53
CA ARG A 96 -16.72 -6.94 10.75
C ARG A 96 -17.87 -5.93 10.66
N ILE A 97 -18.95 -6.37 10.02
CA ILE A 97 -20.26 -5.77 10.21
C ILE A 97 -20.59 -5.98 11.69
N LEU A 98 -20.53 -4.90 12.48
CA LEU A 98 -21.26 -4.82 13.75
C LEU A 98 -22.74 -4.58 13.45
#